data_AF-A0A9E5N4R1-F1
#
_entry.id   AF-A0A9E5N4R1-F1
#
_cell.length_a   1.000
_cell.length_b   1.000
_cell.length_c   1.000
_cell.angle_alpha   90.00
_cell.angle_beta   90.00
_cell.angle_gamma   90.00
#
_symmetry.space_group_name_H-M   'P 1'
#
loop_
_entity.id
_entity.type
_entity.pdbx_description
1 polymer ?
#
loop_
_entity_poly.entity_id
_entity_poly.type
_entity_poly.pdbx_seq_one_letter_code
_entity_poly.pdbx_strand_id
1 'polypeptide(L)'
;MVKALVIVESPTKAKTIGKILGKDYVIKSSMGHVRDLPPRRLGVDTRNNFRPTYEIIKNKKKIVKDLTKAMKEAKQVYLATDQDREGEAIGWHLITVTNTDKGRVKRIVFHEITKETIANSLRSPRQIDLHLVNAQQARRILDRLVGYKLSPLLSGKVRRGLSAGRVQSVALRLIVERKRQIEKFVPQEYWTILARLSEREEGPILTANLIARGKKKFKKLEITNEAGAKKICRDMKGKEFIVWEVTRKPKKRNPPPPFNTSSLQQEASRKFGFSATRTMVIAQQLYEGLDLGKEESVGLITYMRTDSFAVSSSAQAEAARFIKKEFGENYSPKKPRIYRSKSKVAQEAHEAIRPTSCLRTPEAVSKYLNATQFKLYSLIWQRFISSQMAAAIFDTIAADIRAGDYVFRATGQKVKFPGFLKVYEEEREEEKVLPPLKQGDSLILKEIVPEQHFTEPPPHYTVASLIKTLEEHGVGRPSTYAPIISTLLERRYVTLRSKQFHPEETGIIVSDLLVKYFPKIMDIGFTARLEENLDEIALGKMEWVEVLKNFYQPFKETLNVAYKNMKKIKPQMTKEICPQCKSPMV
;
A
#
# COMPACT_ATOMS: atom_id res chain seq x y z
N MET A 1 -41.70 -6.15 -22.95
CA MET A 1 -40.62 -5.61 -23.80
C MET A 1 -39.27 -5.96 -23.19
N VAL A 2 -38.27 -6.35 -23.99
CA VAL A 2 -36.98 -6.77 -23.42
C VAL A 2 -36.23 -5.57 -22.83
N LYS A 3 -36.00 -5.69 -21.52
CA LYS A 3 -35.26 -4.81 -20.61
C LYS A 3 -33.80 -4.66 -21.03
N ALA A 4 -33.18 -3.53 -20.74
CA ALA A 4 -31.73 -3.40 -20.94
C ALA A 4 -30.99 -4.39 -20.02
N LEU A 5 -29.94 -5.03 -20.54
CA LEU A 5 -29.12 -5.97 -19.78
C LEU A 5 -27.89 -5.24 -19.22
N VAL A 6 -27.60 -5.42 -17.93
CA VAL A 6 -26.37 -4.95 -17.30
C VAL A 6 -25.56 -6.15 -16.84
N ILE A 7 -24.28 -6.20 -17.20
CA ILE A 7 -23.35 -7.27 -16.80
C ILE A 7 -22.26 -6.70 -15.91
N VAL A 8 -22.06 -7.32 -14.74
CA VAL A 8 -21.05 -6.96 -13.74
C VAL A 8 -20.16 -8.15 -13.38
N GLU A 9 -19.03 -7.93 -12.71
CA GLU A 9 -18.11 -9.01 -12.35
C GLU A 9 -18.59 -9.90 -11.19
N SER A 10 -19.39 -9.40 -10.23
CA SER A 10 -19.74 -10.15 -9.02
C SER A 10 -21.25 -10.22 -8.74
N PRO A 11 -21.72 -11.27 -8.04
CA PRO A 11 -23.14 -11.38 -7.64
C PRO A 11 -23.60 -10.29 -6.67
N THR A 12 -22.74 -9.86 -5.74
CA THR A 12 -23.05 -8.80 -4.77
C THR A 12 -23.34 -7.49 -5.49
N LYS A 13 -22.43 -7.08 -6.37
CA LYS A 13 -22.60 -5.90 -7.22
C LYS A 13 -23.86 -5.98 -8.09
N ALA A 14 -24.17 -7.18 -8.60
CA ALA A 14 -25.40 -7.40 -9.38
C ALA A 14 -26.66 -7.16 -8.54
N LYS A 15 -26.68 -7.63 -7.29
CA LYS A 15 -27.78 -7.40 -6.35
C LYS A 15 -27.93 -5.92 -6.00
N THR A 16 -26.83 -5.23 -5.69
CA THR A 16 -26.84 -3.81 -5.32
C THR A 16 -27.29 -2.93 -6.48
N ILE A 17 -26.73 -3.10 -7.67
CA ILE A 17 -27.14 -2.36 -8.87
C ILE A 17 -28.59 -2.71 -9.27
N GLY A 18 -29.01 -3.97 -9.09
CA GLY A 18 -30.40 -4.38 -9.33
C GLY A 18 -31.42 -3.66 -8.46
N LYS A 19 -31.10 -3.47 -7.16
CA LYS A 19 -31.94 -2.65 -6.27
C LYS A 19 -31.99 -1.17 -6.70
N ILE A 20 -30.86 -0.62 -7.18
CA ILE A 20 -30.78 0.78 -7.63
C ILE A 20 -31.56 1.03 -8.92
N LEU A 21 -31.40 0.15 -9.92
CA LEU A 21 -31.98 0.31 -11.25
C LEU A 21 -33.41 -0.20 -11.36
N GLY A 22 -33.85 -1.05 -10.42
CA GLY A 22 -35.21 -1.55 -10.37
C GLY A 22 -35.55 -2.50 -11.52
N LYS A 23 -36.85 -2.60 -11.82
CA LYS A 23 -37.41 -3.63 -12.70
C LYS A 23 -37.12 -3.41 -14.18
N ASP A 24 -36.65 -2.25 -14.61
CA ASP A 24 -36.43 -1.92 -16.03
C ASP A 24 -35.15 -2.54 -16.60
N TYR A 25 -34.29 -3.09 -15.73
CA TYR A 25 -33.01 -3.67 -16.09
C TYR A 25 -32.95 -5.14 -15.67
N VAL A 26 -32.32 -5.96 -16.49
CA VAL A 26 -31.91 -7.32 -16.11
C VAL A 26 -30.43 -7.25 -15.74
N ILE A 27 -30.08 -7.64 -14.52
CA ILE A 27 -28.69 -7.64 -14.08
C ILE A 27 -28.16 -9.07 -14.03
N LYS A 28 -26.99 -9.31 -14.62
CA LYS A 28 -26.29 -10.60 -14.61
C LYS A 28 -24.85 -10.41 -14.17
N SER A 29 -24.26 -11.47 -13.63
CA SER A 29 -22.85 -11.49 -13.23
C SER A 29 -22.04 -12.44 -14.12
N SER A 30 -20.84 -12.03 -14.52
CA SER A 30 -19.86 -12.90 -15.19
C SER A 30 -19.09 -13.79 -14.21
N MET A 31 -19.18 -13.48 -12.91
CA MET A 31 -18.37 -14.07 -11.84
C MET A 31 -16.85 -13.94 -12.14
N GLY A 32 -16.42 -12.74 -12.52
CA GLY A 32 -15.05 -12.40 -12.91
C GLY A 32 -14.73 -12.71 -14.37
N HIS A 33 -13.47 -13.09 -14.63
CA HIS A 33 -13.01 -13.50 -15.96
C HIS A 33 -13.76 -14.73 -16.47
N VAL A 34 -14.11 -14.70 -17.76
CA VAL A 34 -14.77 -15.83 -18.47
C VAL A 34 -13.80 -16.61 -19.35
N ARG A 35 -12.66 -16.00 -19.69
CA ARG A 35 -11.58 -16.58 -20.50
C ARG A 35 -10.24 -16.27 -19.86
N ASP A 36 -9.26 -17.13 -20.12
CA ASP A 36 -7.86 -16.92 -19.74
C ASP A 36 -6.95 -17.68 -20.72
N LEU A 37 -5.65 -17.45 -20.63
CA LEU A 37 -4.65 -18.26 -21.31
C LEU A 37 -4.72 -19.71 -20.79
N PRO A 38 -4.44 -20.73 -21.63
CA PRO A 38 -4.64 -22.12 -21.28
C PRO A 38 -3.78 -22.50 -20.07
N PRO A 39 -4.27 -23.33 -19.14
CA PRO A 39 -3.56 -23.61 -17.90
C PRO A 39 -2.31 -24.49 -18.11
N ARG A 40 -2.31 -25.34 -19.15
CA ARG A 40 -1.28 -26.37 -19.36
C ARG A 40 -0.26 -26.06 -20.46
N ARG A 41 -0.47 -25.02 -21.27
CA ARG A 41 0.45 -24.60 -22.34
C ARG A 41 0.71 -23.10 -22.26
N LEU A 42 1.80 -22.63 -22.88
CA LEU A 42 2.16 -21.20 -22.84
C LEU A 42 1.00 -20.30 -23.28
N GLY A 43 0.32 -20.65 -24.37
CA GLY A 43 -0.84 -19.91 -24.88
C GLY A 43 -0.50 -18.57 -25.53
N VAL A 44 0.78 -18.31 -25.81
CA VAL A 44 1.27 -17.07 -26.41
C VAL A 44 2.19 -17.46 -27.57
N ASP A 45 1.88 -16.99 -28.77
CA ASP A 45 2.73 -17.19 -29.94
C ASP A 45 3.82 -16.10 -30.00
N THR A 46 4.99 -16.43 -29.45
CA THR A 46 6.15 -15.52 -29.42
C THR A 46 6.75 -15.22 -30.79
N ARG A 47 6.39 -15.95 -31.86
CA ARG A 47 6.86 -15.72 -33.23
C ARG A 47 5.92 -14.83 -34.02
N ASN A 48 4.64 -14.83 -33.67
CA ASN A 48 3.61 -14.03 -34.34
C ASN A 48 3.08 -12.92 -33.41
N ASN A 49 3.90 -11.90 -33.17
CA ASN A 49 3.55 -10.69 -32.40
C ASN A 49 2.88 -10.98 -31.03
N PHE A 50 3.30 -12.05 -30.35
CA PHE A 50 2.77 -12.47 -29.04
C PHE A 50 1.27 -12.76 -29.04
N ARG A 51 0.69 -13.17 -30.18
CA ARG A 51 -0.74 -13.46 -30.30
C ARG A 51 -1.19 -14.43 -29.19
N PRO A 52 -2.10 -14.01 -28.28
CA PRO A 52 -2.58 -14.89 -27.23
C PRO A 52 -3.68 -15.82 -27.72
N THR A 53 -3.69 -17.04 -27.19
CA THR A 53 -4.79 -18.00 -27.33
C THR A 53 -5.59 -17.99 -26.04
N TYR A 54 -6.79 -17.43 -26.06
CA TYR A 54 -7.67 -17.42 -24.89
C TYR A 54 -8.72 -18.54 -24.97
N GLU A 55 -8.85 -19.34 -23.91
CA GLU A 55 -9.86 -20.40 -23.78
C GLU A 55 -10.92 -20.01 -22.77
N ILE A 56 -12.14 -20.50 -22.95
CA ILE A 56 -13.20 -20.38 -21.93
C ILE A 56 -12.79 -21.20 -20.72
N ILE A 57 -12.79 -20.57 -19.54
CA ILE A 57 -12.46 -21.24 -18.29
C ILE A 57 -13.48 -22.37 -18.06
N LYS A 58 -13.02 -23.59 -17.73
CA LYS A 58 -13.84 -24.82 -17.73
C LYS A 58 -15.15 -24.67 -16.94
N ASN A 59 -15.11 -24.07 -15.75
CA ASN A 59 -16.28 -23.86 -14.89
C ASN A 59 -17.13 -22.64 -15.27
N LYS A 60 -16.74 -21.86 -16.29
CA LYS A 60 -17.48 -20.69 -16.79
C LYS A 60 -18.30 -20.98 -18.05
N LYS A 61 -18.22 -22.18 -18.63
CA LYS A 61 -18.96 -22.54 -19.87
C LYS A 61 -20.47 -22.30 -19.76
N LYS A 62 -21.08 -22.69 -18.64
CA LYS A 62 -22.52 -22.46 -18.39
C LYS A 62 -22.85 -20.98 -18.32
N ILE A 63 -22.07 -20.21 -17.55
CA ILE A 63 -22.23 -18.75 -17.43
C ILE A 63 -22.10 -18.07 -18.79
N VAL A 64 -21.11 -18.45 -19.60
CA VAL A 64 -20.94 -17.91 -20.96
C VAL A 64 -22.14 -18.21 -21.84
N LYS A 65 -22.69 -19.44 -21.79
CA LYS A 65 -23.89 -19.81 -22.54
C LYS A 65 -25.09 -18.95 -22.12
N ASP A 66 -25.30 -18.78 -20.82
CA ASP A 66 -26.42 -18.01 -20.26
C ASP A 66 -26.28 -16.51 -20.59
N LEU A 67 -25.07 -15.95 -20.50
CA LEU A 67 -24.79 -14.56 -20.88
C LEU A 67 -24.92 -14.34 -22.38
N THR A 68 -24.48 -15.29 -23.21
CA THR A 68 -24.64 -15.20 -24.68
C THR A 68 -26.12 -15.14 -25.05
N LYS A 69 -26.96 -15.97 -24.40
CA LYS A 69 -28.42 -15.93 -24.61
C LYS A 69 -28.98 -14.57 -24.20
N ALA A 70 -28.68 -14.11 -22.98
CA ALA A 70 -29.18 -12.83 -22.47
C ALA A 70 -28.75 -11.63 -23.33
N MET A 71 -27.49 -11.59 -23.79
CA MET A 71 -26.97 -10.51 -24.64
C MET A 71 -27.62 -10.49 -26.03
N LYS A 72 -28.00 -11.66 -26.57
CA LYS A 72 -28.71 -11.73 -27.86
C LYS A 72 -30.16 -11.25 -27.74
N GLU A 73 -30.84 -11.60 -26.64
CA GLU A 73 -32.23 -11.21 -26.39
C GLU A 73 -32.38 -9.73 -26.03
N ALA A 74 -31.38 -9.14 -25.37
CA ALA A 74 -31.42 -7.75 -24.91
C ALA A 74 -31.38 -6.74 -26.07
N LYS A 75 -32.24 -5.70 -25.97
CA LYS A 75 -32.23 -4.55 -26.89
C LYS A 75 -30.94 -3.73 -26.78
N GLN A 76 -30.45 -3.56 -25.55
CA GLN A 76 -29.25 -2.81 -25.20
C GLN A 76 -28.49 -3.58 -24.12
N VAL A 77 -27.17 -3.67 -24.27
CA VAL A 77 -26.28 -4.27 -23.27
C VAL A 77 -25.38 -3.19 -22.67
N TYR A 78 -25.28 -3.17 -21.36
CA TYR A 78 -24.35 -2.35 -20.58
C TYR A 78 -23.33 -3.25 -19.87
N LEU A 79 -22.05 -3.00 -20.09
CA LEU A 79 -20.95 -3.59 -19.34
C LEU A 79 -20.58 -2.63 -18.21
N ALA A 80 -20.75 -3.10 -16.98
CA ALA A 80 -20.59 -2.35 -15.74
C ALA A 80 -19.47 -2.94 -14.86
N THR A 81 -18.41 -3.43 -15.52
CA THR A 81 -17.22 -3.93 -14.83
C THR A 81 -16.46 -2.81 -14.14
N ASP A 82 -15.56 -3.15 -13.21
CA ASP A 82 -14.74 -2.14 -12.52
C ASP A 82 -13.93 -1.24 -13.48
N GLN A 83 -13.59 -0.03 -13.03
CA GLN A 83 -12.96 1.01 -13.87
C GLN A 83 -11.45 0.78 -14.11
N ASP A 84 -10.86 -0.33 -13.66
CA ASP A 84 -9.46 -0.64 -13.91
C ASP A 84 -9.26 -1.41 -15.23
N ARG A 85 -7.99 -1.54 -15.65
CA ARG A 85 -7.60 -2.36 -16.81
C ARG A 85 -8.09 -3.81 -16.74
N GLU A 86 -8.29 -4.35 -15.54
CA GLU A 86 -8.81 -5.72 -15.35
C GLU A 86 -10.30 -5.80 -15.72
N GLY A 87 -11.10 -4.86 -15.22
CA GLY A 87 -12.52 -4.73 -15.56
C GLY A 87 -12.73 -4.46 -17.05
N GLU A 88 -11.84 -3.67 -17.68
CA GLU A 88 -11.90 -3.43 -19.12
C GLU A 88 -11.62 -4.71 -19.94
N ALA A 89 -10.61 -5.49 -19.55
CA ALA A 89 -10.31 -6.78 -20.16
C ALA A 89 -11.44 -7.81 -19.99
N ILE A 90 -12.11 -7.85 -18.82
CA ILE A 90 -13.30 -8.69 -18.61
C ILE A 90 -14.41 -8.30 -19.59
N GLY A 91 -14.68 -6.99 -19.73
CA GLY A 91 -15.66 -6.48 -20.68
C GLY A 91 -15.35 -6.89 -22.12
N TRP A 92 -14.09 -6.73 -22.54
CA TRP A 92 -13.63 -7.15 -23.86
C TRP A 92 -13.76 -8.67 -24.09
N HIS A 93 -13.41 -9.50 -23.09
CA HIS A 93 -13.56 -10.95 -23.17
C HIS A 93 -15.02 -11.36 -23.31
N LEU A 94 -15.95 -10.69 -22.63
CA LEU A 94 -17.38 -10.93 -22.74
C LEU A 94 -17.91 -10.62 -24.15
N ILE A 95 -17.54 -9.48 -24.73
CA ILE A 95 -17.91 -9.14 -26.12
C ILE A 95 -17.40 -10.22 -27.08
N THR A 96 -16.12 -10.58 -26.93
CA THR A 96 -15.45 -11.53 -27.83
C THR A 96 -16.06 -12.93 -27.76
N VAL A 97 -16.38 -13.42 -26.56
CA VAL A 97 -16.88 -14.80 -26.38
C VAL A 97 -18.36 -14.94 -26.75
N THR A 98 -19.15 -13.88 -26.59
CA THR A 98 -20.58 -13.90 -26.90
C THR A 98 -20.88 -13.59 -28.37
N ASN A 99 -19.87 -13.11 -29.12
CA ASN A 99 -19.99 -12.67 -30.51
C ASN A 99 -21.14 -11.67 -30.70
N THR A 100 -21.30 -10.77 -29.72
CA THR A 100 -22.36 -9.75 -29.75
C THR A 100 -21.92 -8.57 -30.60
N ASP A 101 -22.86 -8.01 -31.37
CA ASP A 101 -22.64 -6.79 -32.14
C ASP A 101 -22.17 -5.63 -31.23
N LYS A 102 -21.02 -5.05 -31.56
CA LYS A 102 -20.38 -3.97 -30.79
C LYS A 102 -21.27 -2.73 -30.70
N GLY A 103 -22.10 -2.45 -31.71
CA GLY A 103 -23.00 -1.29 -31.70
C GLY A 103 -24.06 -1.33 -30.59
N ARG A 104 -24.41 -2.54 -30.11
CA ARG A 104 -25.39 -2.76 -29.03
C ARG A 104 -24.77 -2.84 -27.64
N VAL A 105 -23.44 -2.76 -27.53
CA VAL A 105 -22.74 -2.87 -26.25
C VAL A 105 -22.20 -1.51 -25.84
N LYS A 106 -22.61 -1.06 -24.65
CA LYS A 106 -22.18 0.19 -24.04
C LYS A 106 -21.42 -0.10 -22.76
N ARG A 107 -20.32 0.61 -22.52
CA ARG A 107 -19.49 0.49 -21.31
C ARG A 107 -19.82 1.65 -20.36
N ILE A 108 -20.24 1.34 -19.14
CA ILE A 108 -20.49 2.34 -18.09
C ILE A 108 -19.42 2.20 -17.01
N VAL A 109 -18.87 3.31 -16.55
CA VAL A 109 -17.83 3.35 -15.51
C VAL A 109 -18.31 4.17 -14.31
N PHE A 110 -17.90 3.76 -13.12
CA PHE A 110 -18.22 4.45 -11.87
C PHE A 110 -17.18 4.09 -10.81
N HIS A 111 -16.91 5.04 -9.92
CA HIS A 111 -15.96 4.90 -8.81
C HIS A 111 -16.65 4.52 -7.49
N GLU A 112 -17.98 4.56 -7.44
CA GLU A 112 -18.81 4.17 -6.31
C GLU A 112 -20.17 3.66 -6.78
N ILE A 113 -20.81 2.82 -5.98
CA ILE A 113 -22.11 2.22 -6.30
C ILE A 113 -23.18 2.94 -5.48
N THR A 114 -23.61 4.10 -5.99
CA THR A 114 -24.69 4.94 -5.45
C THR A 114 -25.77 5.18 -6.52
N LYS A 115 -26.99 5.52 -6.11
CA LYS A 115 -28.11 5.76 -7.03
C LYS A 115 -27.78 6.82 -8.08
N GLU A 116 -27.19 7.93 -7.64
CA GLU A 116 -26.81 9.05 -8.50
C GLU A 116 -25.69 8.66 -9.48
N THR A 117 -24.61 8.06 -8.99
CA THR A 117 -23.45 7.70 -9.81
C THR A 117 -23.82 6.66 -10.87
N ILE A 118 -24.63 5.66 -10.52
CA ILE A 118 -25.11 4.66 -11.48
C ILE A 118 -26.01 5.31 -12.54
N ALA A 119 -26.96 6.17 -12.15
CA ALA A 119 -27.83 6.87 -13.09
C ALA A 119 -27.05 7.77 -14.06
N ASN A 120 -26.05 8.49 -13.55
CA ASN A 120 -25.17 9.33 -14.37
C ASN A 120 -24.34 8.49 -15.35
N SER A 121 -23.81 7.34 -14.91
CA SER A 121 -23.03 6.45 -15.77
C SER A 121 -23.83 5.88 -16.96
N LEU A 122 -25.14 5.67 -16.80
CA LEU A 122 -26.04 5.23 -17.87
C LEU A 122 -26.34 6.31 -18.92
N ARG A 123 -26.24 7.60 -18.53
CA ARG A 123 -26.43 8.74 -19.44
C ARG A 123 -25.20 9.02 -20.30
N SER A 124 -24.01 8.67 -19.81
CA SER A 124 -22.73 8.91 -20.48
C SER A 124 -21.92 7.64 -20.72
N PRO A 125 -22.46 6.62 -21.43
CA PRO A 125 -21.73 5.41 -21.74
C PRO A 125 -20.63 5.67 -22.77
N ARG A 126 -19.56 4.88 -22.70
CA ARG A 126 -18.47 4.85 -23.70
C ARG A 126 -18.37 3.49 -24.39
N GLN A 127 -17.42 3.35 -25.32
CA GLN A 127 -17.01 2.04 -25.84
C GLN A 127 -15.91 1.43 -24.96
N ILE A 128 -15.63 0.14 -25.17
CA ILE A 128 -14.47 -0.51 -24.55
C ILE A 128 -13.19 0.17 -25.04
N ASP A 129 -12.32 0.50 -24.10
CA ASP A 129 -11.01 1.09 -24.35
C ASP A 129 -10.00 -0.01 -24.64
N LEU A 130 -9.55 -0.09 -25.90
CA LEU A 130 -8.60 -1.10 -26.33
C LEU A 130 -7.19 -0.86 -25.78
N HIS A 131 -6.82 0.36 -25.40
CA HIS A 131 -5.52 0.65 -24.79
C HIS A 131 -5.43 0.03 -23.39
N LEU A 132 -6.47 0.20 -22.58
CA LEU A 132 -6.59 -0.48 -21.28
C LEU A 132 -6.58 -2.01 -21.41
N VAL A 133 -7.31 -2.55 -22.38
CA VAL A 133 -7.32 -4.00 -22.68
C VAL A 133 -5.92 -4.47 -23.06
N ASN A 134 -5.23 -3.75 -23.95
CA ASN A 134 -3.89 -4.10 -24.42
C ASN A 134 -2.85 -4.00 -23.29
N ALA A 135 -2.98 -3.04 -22.38
CA ALA A 135 -2.14 -2.94 -21.19
C ALA A 135 -2.32 -4.16 -20.26
N GLN A 136 -3.57 -4.57 -20.02
CA GLN A 136 -3.85 -5.77 -19.24
C GLN A 136 -3.33 -7.04 -19.94
N GLN A 137 -3.52 -7.13 -21.25
CA GLN A 137 -3.07 -8.26 -22.06
C GLN A 137 -1.54 -8.37 -22.05
N ALA A 138 -0.84 -7.25 -22.25
CA ALA A 138 0.62 -7.17 -22.17
C ALA A 138 1.11 -7.64 -20.80
N ARG A 139 0.50 -7.14 -19.73
CA ARG A 139 0.81 -7.58 -18.36
C ARG A 139 0.62 -9.09 -18.21
N ARG A 140 -0.53 -9.62 -18.64
CA ARG A 140 -0.85 -11.05 -18.53
C ARG A 140 0.13 -11.91 -19.31
N ILE A 141 0.55 -11.47 -20.50
CA ILE A 141 1.53 -12.15 -21.34
C ILE A 141 2.93 -12.07 -20.72
N LEU A 142 3.38 -10.91 -20.21
CA LEU A 142 4.66 -10.78 -19.51
C LEU A 142 4.75 -11.75 -18.33
N ASP A 143 3.72 -11.74 -17.47
CA ASP A 143 3.68 -12.61 -16.30
C ASP A 143 3.64 -14.09 -16.72
N ARG A 144 2.94 -14.43 -17.81
CA ARG A 144 2.93 -15.77 -18.39
C ARG A 144 4.30 -16.19 -18.93
N LEU A 145 4.99 -15.32 -19.66
CA LEU A 145 6.31 -15.59 -20.23
C LEU A 145 7.33 -15.84 -19.12
N VAL A 146 7.36 -14.99 -18.09
CA VAL A 146 8.27 -15.14 -16.96
C VAL A 146 7.92 -16.39 -16.15
N GLY A 147 6.67 -16.52 -15.72
CA GLY A 147 6.23 -17.62 -14.86
C GLY A 147 6.39 -18.98 -15.53
N TYR A 148 5.90 -19.13 -16.76
CA TYR A 148 5.91 -20.43 -17.47
C TYR A 148 7.32 -20.85 -17.92
N LYS A 149 8.26 -19.90 -18.06
CA LYS A 149 9.64 -20.21 -18.46
C LYS A 149 10.60 -20.35 -17.26
N LEU A 150 10.46 -19.54 -16.21
CA LEU A 150 11.32 -19.63 -15.03
C LEU A 150 10.91 -20.75 -14.07
N SER A 151 9.61 -21.01 -13.90
CA SER A 151 9.16 -22.01 -12.91
C SER A 151 9.67 -23.43 -13.20
N PRO A 152 9.71 -23.92 -14.45
CA PRO A 152 10.33 -25.21 -14.77
C PRO A 152 11.84 -25.23 -14.52
N LEU A 153 12.55 -24.14 -14.81
CA LEU A 153 13.98 -24.00 -14.52
C LEU A 153 14.23 -24.13 -13.01
N LEU A 154 13.54 -23.32 -12.19
CA LEU A 154 13.67 -23.38 -10.73
C LEU A 154 13.23 -24.73 -10.16
N SER A 155 12.18 -25.32 -10.72
CA SER A 155 11.72 -26.65 -10.31
C SER A 155 12.74 -27.75 -10.59
N GLY A 156 13.43 -27.66 -11.74
CA GLY A 156 14.47 -28.62 -12.11
C GLY A 156 15.80 -28.40 -11.37
N LYS A 157 16.11 -27.16 -10.99
CA LYS A 157 17.40 -26.79 -10.39
C LYS A 157 17.37 -26.66 -8.86
N VAL A 158 16.21 -26.49 -8.24
CA VAL A 158 16.08 -26.27 -6.77
C VAL A 158 15.11 -27.28 -6.15
N ARG A 159 13.79 -27.08 -6.32
CA ARG A 159 12.75 -27.97 -5.76
C ARG A 159 11.48 -27.89 -6.60
N ARG A 160 10.76 -29.01 -6.74
CA ARG A 160 9.45 -29.03 -7.40
C ARG A 160 8.47 -28.06 -6.73
N GLY A 161 7.61 -27.42 -7.53
CA GLY A 161 6.52 -26.55 -7.06
C GLY A 161 6.91 -25.08 -6.82
N LEU A 162 8.16 -24.71 -7.15
CA LEU A 162 8.64 -23.33 -7.09
C LEU A 162 8.17 -22.52 -8.30
N SER A 163 7.96 -21.23 -8.09
CA SER A 163 7.51 -20.29 -9.12
C SER A 163 8.23 -18.96 -9.00
N ALA A 164 8.59 -18.37 -10.13
CA ALA A 164 9.08 -17.00 -10.18
C ALA A 164 8.12 -16.11 -10.96
N GLY A 165 8.05 -14.85 -10.54
CA GLY A 165 7.32 -13.80 -11.22
C GLY A 165 8.13 -12.53 -11.10
N ARG A 166 8.10 -11.68 -12.12
CA ARG A 166 8.94 -10.47 -12.20
C ARG A 166 8.87 -9.62 -10.93
N VAL A 167 7.66 -9.25 -10.51
CA VAL A 167 7.45 -8.39 -9.35
C VAL A 167 7.65 -9.14 -8.03
N GLN A 168 7.19 -10.39 -7.96
CA GLN A 168 7.33 -11.24 -6.77
C GLN A 168 8.81 -11.50 -6.44
N SER A 169 9.63 -11.78 -7.43
CA SER A 169 11.06 -12.06 -7.25
C SER A 169 11.82 -10.82 -6.75
N VAL A 170 11.46 -9.63 -7.21
CA VAL A 170 12.02 -8.37 -6.67
C VAL A 170 11.60 -8.15 -5.21
N ALA A 171 10.34 -8.40 -4.86
CA ALA A 171 9.90 -8.31 -3.47
C ALA A 171 10.63 -9.31 -2.55
N LEU A 172 10.87 -10.55 -3.04
CA LEU A 172 11.69 -11.53 -2.31
C LEU A 172 13.13 -11.04 -2.14
N ARG A 173 13.73 -10.48 -3.20
CA ARG A 173 15.08 -9.91 -3.16
C ARG A 173 15.22 -8.84 -2.08
N LEU A 174 14.27 -7.91 -1.99
CA LEU A 174 14.27 -6.87 -0.95
C LEU A 174 14.33 -7.48 0.45
N ILE A 175 13.54 -8.52 0.72
CA ILE A 175 13.50 -9.21 2.02
C ILE A 175 14.83 -9.92 2.31
N VAL A 176 15.42 -10.59 1.32
CA VAL A 176 16.71 -11.28 1.44
C VAL A 176 17.86 -10.28 1.65
N GLU A 177 17.86 -9.17 0.92
CA GLU A 177 18.86 -8.10 1.09
C GLU A 177 18.75 -7.44 2.46
N ARG A 178 17.54 -7.22 2.99
CA ARG A 178 17.35 -6.74 4.36
C ARG A 178 17.91 -7.71 5.39
N LYS A 179 17.67 -9.02 5.24
CA LYS A 179 18.30 -10.03 6.12
C LYS A 179 19.83 -9.92 6.10
N ARG A 180 20.43 -9.78 4.91
CA ARG A 180 21.89 -9.64 4.76
C ARG A 180 22.43 -8.34 5.34
N GLN A 181 21.69 -7.24 5.23
CA GLN A 181 22.04 -5.98 5.86
C GLN A 181 22.10 -6.15 7.38
N ILE A 182 21.13 -6.85 7.97
CA ILE A 182 21.10 -7.17 9.40
C ILE A 182 22.27 -8.08 9.80
N GLU A 183 22.53 -9.15 9.05
CA GLU A 183 23.62 -10.11 9.34
C GLU A 183 25.03 -9.49 9.24
N LYS A 184 25.22 -8.53 8.33
CA LYS A 184 26.51 -7.84 8.14
C LYS A 184 26.68 -6.61 9.02
N PHE A 185 25.63 -6.22 9.75
CA PHE A 185 25.64 -5.01 10.54
C PHE A 185 26.53 -5.19 11.77
N VAL A 186 27.48 -4.27 11.94
CA VAL A 186 28.33 -4.20 13.11
C VAL A 186 27.84 -3.02 13.96
N PRO A 187 27.26 -3.26 15.14
CA PRO A 187 26.81 -2.19 16.02
C PRO A 187 27.96 -1.25 16.38
N GLN A 188 27.75 0.04 16.20
CA GLN A 188 28.67 1.09 16.60
C GLN A 188 28.20 1.67 17.93
N GLU A 189 29.12 1.71 18.88
CA GLU A 189 28.90 2.36 20.17
C GLU A 189 28.75 3.87 19.98
N TYR A 190 27.76 4.45 20.65
CA TYR A 190 27.67 5.89 20.82
C TYR A 190 27.07 6.22 22.19
N TRP A 191 27.31 7.42 22.68
CA TRP A 191 26.81 7.86 23.97
C TRP A 191 25.95 9.10 23.82
N THR A 192 24.87 9.16 24.58
CA THR A 192 24.14 10.40 24.87
C THR A 192 24.48 10.83 26.29
N ILE A 193 24.46 12.14 26.52
CA ILE A 193 24.62 12.69 27.86
C ILE A 193 23.38 13.51 28.16
N LEU A 194 22.65 13.10 29.19
CA LEU A 194 21.49 13.80 29.71
C LEU A 194 21.91 14.61 30.94
N ALA A 195 21.37 15.82 31.06
CA ALA A 195 21.37 16.57 32.30
C ALA A 195 19.96 16.57 32.89
N ARG A 196 19.82 16.11 34.14
CA ARG A 196 18.63 16.29 34.96
C ARG A 196 18.81 17.57 35.77
N LEU A 197 17.97 18.55 35.47
CA LEU A 197 18.08 19.92 35.95
C LEU A 197 16.79 20.31 36.67
N SER A 198 16.88 21.26 37.59
CA SER A 198 15.73 21.86 38.28
C SER A 198 15.98 23.33 38.57
N GLU A 199 14.93 24.15 38.59
CA GLU A 199 15.04 25.57 38.99
C GLU A 199 15.31 25.74 40.49
N ARG A 200 14.98 24.73 41.32
CA ARG A 200 15.14 24.75 42.78
C ARG A 200 15.41 23.36 43.34
N GLU A 201 15.86 23.28 44.60
CA GLU A 201 16.22 22.00 45.23
C GLU A 201 15.06 21.00 45.22
N GLU A 202 13.85 21.44 45.60
CA GLU A 202 12.62 20.65 45.55
C GLU A 202 11.71 21.17 44.42
N GLY A 203 12.07 20.81 43.19
CA GLY A 203 11.39 21.26 41.97
C GLY A 203 11.22 20.15 40.92
N PRO A 204 10.37 20.38 39.91
CA PRO A 204 10.19 19.43 38.82
C PRO A 204 11.49 19.27 38.03
N ILE A 205 11.87 18.01 37.77
CA ILE A 205 13.06 17.69 36.99
C ILE A 205 12.78 17.89 35.50
N LEU A 206 13.60 18.70 34.85
CA LEU A 206 13.68 18.78 33.39
C LEU A 206 14.89 18.00 32.89
N THR A 207 14.69 17.23 31.81
CA THR A 207 15.76 16.46 31.16
C THR A 207 16.19 17.15 29.88
N ALA A 208 17.48 17.48 29.78
CA ALA A 208 18.09 18.12 28.62
C ALA A 208 19.17 17.21 28.00
N ASN A 209 19.20 17.10 26.67
CA ASN A 209 20.18 16.30 25.94
C ASN A 209 21.38 17.16 25.54
N LEU A 210 22.61 16.68 25.70
CA LEU A 210 23.79 17.33 25.14
C LEU A 210 23.73 17.28 23.60
N ILE A 211 23.75 18.44 22.94
CA ILE A 211 23.63 18.52 21.47
C ILE A 211 24.87 19.09 20.79
N ALA A 212 25.67 19.90 21.50
CA ALA A 212 26.79 20.59 20.89
C ALA A 212 27.85 21.03 21.89
N ARG A 213 29.01 21.42 21.33
CA ARG A 213 30.09 22.11 22.03
C ARG A 213 30.55 23.34 21.23
N GLY A 214 30.92 24.42 21.94
CA GLY A 214 31.52 25.62 21.39
C GLY A 214 30.94 26.93 21.95
N LYS A 215 31.78 27.97 22.02
CA LYS A 215 31.43 29.30 22.59
C LYS A 215 30.59 30.19 21.65
N LYS A 216 30.86 30.16 20.33
CA LYS A 216 30.22 31.03 19.31
C LYS A 216 29.57 30.29 18.12
N LYS A 217 30.14 29.16 17.68
CA LYS A 217 29.53 28.26 16.69
C LYS A 217 29.36 26.88 17.32
N PHE A 218 28.13 26.39 17.34
CA PHE A 218 27.79 25.08 17.88
C PHE A 218 28.19 24.00 16.89
N LYS A 219 29.15 23.15 17.26
CA LYS A 219 29.44 21.92 16.50
C LYS A 219 28.69 20.76 17.14
N LYS A 220 27.92 20.03 16.34
CA LYS A 220 27.25 18.80 16.78
C LYS A 220 28.31 17.88 17.39
N LEU A 221 28.03 17.35 18.58
CA LEU A 221 28.94 16.48 19.30
C LEU A 221 28.58 15.03 19.04
N GLU A 222 29.53 14.24 18.55
CA GLU A 222 29.42 12.78 18.46
C GLU A 222 30.32 12.18 19.54
N ILE A 223 29.74 11.35 20.40
CA ILE A 223 30.44 10.70 21.51
C ILE A 223 30.47 9.22 21.19
N THR A 224 31.63 8.71 20.78
CA THR A 224 31.75 7.37 20.19
C THR A 224 32.31 6.32 21.14
N ASN A 225 32.63 6.69 22.38
CA ASN A 225 33.14 5.76 23.40
C ASN A 225 32.97 6.31 24.83
N GLU A 226 33.08 5.40 25.79
CA GLU A 226 32.94 5.68 27.22
C GLU A 226 33.96 6.71 27.73
N ALA A 227 35.22 6.65 27.29
CA ALA A 227 36.26 7.57 27.73
C ALA A 227 35.92 9.03 27.38
N GLY A 228 35.38 9.25 26.18
CA GLY A 228 34.84 10.53 25.72
C GLY A 228 33.67 10.99 26.58
N ALA A 229 32.70 10.11 26.86
CA ALA A 229 31.56 10.41 27.72
C ALA A 229 32.01 10.80 29.14
N LYS A 230 32.88 10.00 29.77
CA LYS A 230 33.45 10.25 31.10
C LYS A 230 34.26 11.55 31.15
N LYS A 231 34.99 11.90 30.08
CA LYS A 231 35.69 13.18 29.98
C LYS A 231 34.70 14.35 30.01
N ILE A 232 33.64 14.27 29.22
CA ILE A 232 32.60 15.32 29.18
C ILE A 232 31.91 15.43 30.56
N CYS A 233 31.53 14.32 31.19
CA CYS A 233 30.93 14.35 32.52
C CYS A 233 31.85 14.97 33.58
N ARG A 234 33.17 14.77 33.48
CA ARG A 234 34.16 15.45 34.36
C ARG A 234 34.23 16.94 34.08
N ASP A 235 34.25 17.35 32.82
CA ASP A 235 34.25 18.77 32.43
C ASP A 235 33.01 19.53 32.94
N MET A 236 31.90 18.81 33.20
CA MET A 236 30.64 19.35 33.72
C MET A 236 30.60 19.53 35.25
N LYS A 237 31.49 18.87 36.01
CA LYS A 237 31.47 18.98 37.48
C LYS A 237 31.73 20.42 37.91
N GLY A 238 30.86 20.95 38.75
CA GLY A 238 30.96 22.33 39.27
C GLY A 238 30.67 23.42 38.23
N LYS A 239 30.13 23.09 37.05
CA LYS A 239 29.67 24.09 36.08
C LYS A 239 28.25 24.53 36.40
N GLU A 240 28.01 25.82 36.25
CA GLU A 240 26.67 26.39 36.28
C GLU A 240 25.92 26.04 35.00
N PHE A 241 24.63 25.70 35.13
CA PHE A 241 23.74 25.44 34.01
C PHE A 241 22.84 26.65 33.83
N ILE A 242 23.08 27.43 32.78
CA ILE A 242 22.36 28.69 32.55
C ILE A 242 21.53 28.56 31.27
N VAL A 243 20.25 28.91 31.35
CA VAL A 243 19.38 28.98 30.18
C VAL A 243 19.89 30.08 29.25
N TRP A 244 20.44 29.68 28.11
CA TRP A 244 21.02 30.59 27.12
C TRP A 244 19.97 31.17 26.19
N GLU A 245 19.04 30.33 25.73
CA GLU A 245 17.99 30.73 24.79
C GLU A 245 16.74 29.88 25.00
N VAL A 246 15.57 30.52 24.98
CA VAL A 246 14.27 29.82 24.98
C VAL A 246 13.53 30.18 23.71
N THR A 247 13.40 29.22 22.80
CA THR A 247 12.62 29.36 21.57
C THR A 247 11.22 28.81 21.78
N ARG A 248 10.20 29.65 21.56
CA ARG A 248 8.79 29.23 21.52
C ARG A 248 8.25 29.43 20.12
N LYS A 249 7.81 28.36 19.47
CA LYS A 249 7.26 28.42 18.11
C LYS A 249 6.02 27.54 17.98
N PRO A 250 4.97 28.01 17.29
CA PRO A 250 3.87 27.14 16.92
C PRO A 250 4.35 26.17 15.83
N LYS A 251 4.16 24.87 16.04
CA LYS A 251 4.40 23.84 15.03
C LYS A 251 3.07 23.36 14.48
N LYS A 252 2.91 23.43 13.17
CA LYS A 252 1.70 22.97 12.47
C LYS A 252 1.92 21.56 11.94
N ARG A 253 1.03 20.63 12.29
CA ARG A 253 1.00 19.27 11.71
C ARG A 253 -0.22 19.16 10.80
N ASN A 254 0.02 18.91 9.51
CA ASN A 254 -1.06 18.73 8.55
C ASN A 254 -1.66 17.32 8.65
N PRO A 255 -2.97 17.17 8.41
CA PRO A 255 -3.59 15.87 8.31
C PRO A 255 -3.02 15.08 7.13
N PRO A 256 -2.91 13.76 7.27
CA PRO A 256 -2.51 12.91 6.17
C PRO A 256 -3.56 12.89 5.05
N PRO A 257 -3.19 12.48 3.82
CA PRO A 257 -4.15 12.33 2.73
C PRO A 257 -5.21 11.25 3.05
N PRO A 258 -6.37 11.29 2.37
CA PRO A 258 -7.27 10.15 2.33
C PRO A 258 -6.55 8.90 1.82
N PHE A 259 -7.13 7.71 2.00
CA PHE A 259 -6.43 6.49 1.63
C PHE A 259 -6.31 6.32 0.12
N ASN A 260 -5.14 5.89 -0.33
CA ASN A 260 -5.01 5.08 -1.54
C ASN A 260 -4.90 3.59 -1.13
N THR A 261 -4.78 2.67 -2.08
CA THR A 261 -4.71 1.22 -1.76
C THR A 261 -3.51 0.86 -0.89
N SER A 262 -2.35 1.45 -1.17
CA SER A 262 -1.11 1.18 -0.43
C SER A 262 -1.25 1.60 1.04
N SER A 263 -1.60 2.86 1.27
CA SER A 263 -1.77 3.43 2.61
C SER A 263 -2.90 2.75 3.41
N LEU A 264 -3.99 2.31 2.76
CA LEU A 264 -5.03 1.52 3.42
C LEU A 264 -4.49 0.16 3.92
N GLN A 265 -3.75 -0.56 3.07
CA GLN A 265 -3.16 -1.85 3.45
C GLN A 265 -2.12 -1.70 4.57
N GLN A 266 -1.32 -0.63 4.52
CA GLN A 266 -0.35 -0.29 5.55
C GLN A 266 -1.03 -0.07 6.91
N GLU A 267 -2.01 0.84 6.98
CA GLU A 267 -2.68 1.19 8.23
C GLU A 267 -3.55 0.04 8.77
N ALA A 268 -4.23 -0.72 7.91
CA ALA A 268 -4.99 -1.89 8.31
C ALA A 268 -4.08 -3.00 8.89
N SER A 269 -2.89 -3.19 8.33
CA SER A 269 -1.90 -4.11 8.86
C SER A 269 -1.36 -3.63 10.23
N ARG A 270 -1.03 -2.34 10.33
CA ARG A 270 -0.48 -1.73 11.54
C ARG A 270 -1.46 -1.71 12.71
N LYS A 271 -2.69 -1.23 12.48
CA LYS A 271 -3.71 -1.06 13.53
C LYS A 271 -4.45 -2.35 13.87
N PHE A 272 -4.72 -3.22 12.87
CA PHE A 272 -5.59 -4.39 13.07
C PHE A 272 -4.91 -5.73 12.82
N GLY A 273 -3.63 -5.74 12.38
CA GLY A 273 -2.94 -6.98 12.01
C GLY A 273 -3.53 -7.66 10.78
N PHE A 274 -4.31 -6.96 9.95
CA PHE A 274 -4.89 -7.55 8.75
C PHE A 274 -3.80 -7.84 7.72
N SER A 275 -3.91 -8.98 7.05
CA SER A 275 -3.12 -9.24 5.84
C SER A 275 -3.58 -8.32 4.71
N ALA A 276 -2.70 -8.08 3.73
CA ALA A 276 -3.04 -7.31 2.54
C ALA A 276 -4.26 -7.91 1.82
N THR A 277 -4.30 -9.24 1.66
CA THR A 277 -5.44 -9.96 1.05
C THR A 277 -6.73 -9.77 1.85
N ARG A 278 -6.69 -9.92 3.18
CA ARG A 278 -7.88 -9.74 4.03
C ARG A 278 -8.41 -8.31 3.93
N THR A 279 -7.53 -7.31 3.93
CA THR A 279 -7.90 -5.90 3.77
C THR A 279 -8.64 -5.67 2.46
N MET A 280 -8.12 -6.20 1.35
CA MET A 280 -8.74 -6.04 0.03
C MET A 280 -10.08 -6.77 -0.11
N VAL A 281 -10.23 -7.95 0.50
CA VAL A 281 -11.51 -8.68 0.52
C VAL A 281 -12.58 -7.88 1.25
N ILE A 282 -12.26 -7.33 2.42
CA ILE A 282 -13.21 -6.51 3.20
C ILE A 282 -13.54 -5.22 2.44
N ALA A 283 -12.54 -4.56 1.86
CA ALA A 283 -12.74 -3.34 1.07
C ALA A 283 -13.61 -3.61 -0.18
N GLN A 284 -13.43 -4.73 -0.88
CA GLN A 284 -14.31 -5.15 -1.98
C GLN A 284 -15.77 -5.26 -1.51
N GLN A 285 -16.03 -5.90 -0.36
CA GLN A 285 -17.39 -6.02 0.18
C GLN A 285 -18.01 -4.65 0.50
N LEU A 286 -17.23 -3.75 1.09
CA LEU A 286 -17.69 -2.38 1.38
C LEU A 286 -17.97 -1.59 0.11
N TYR A 287 -17.21 -1.81 -0.97
CA TYR A 287 -17.41 -1.15 -2.27
C TYR A 287 -18.62 -1.72 -3.03
N GLU A 288 -18.70 -3.04 -3.20
CA GLU A 288 -19.74 -3.72 -3.98
C GLU A 288 -21.14 -3.52 -3.41
N GLY A 289 -21.22 -3.33 -2.10
CA GLY A 289 -22.43 -2.94 -1.39
C GLY A 289 -22.83 -3.93 -0.31
N LEU A 290 -23.46 -3.37 0.73
CA LEU A 290 -24.08 -4.11 1.83
C LEU A 290 -25.56 -3.79 1.88
N ASP A 291 -26.33 -4.62 2.59
CA ASP A 291 -27.75 -4.37 2.84
C ASP A 291 -27.88 -3.51 4.10
N LEU A 292 -28.33 -2.26 3.97
CA LEU A 292 -28.48 -1.33 5.08
C LEU A 292 -29.92 -1.27 5.62
N GLY A 293 -30.73 -2.30 5.32
CA GLY A 293 -32.16 -2.30 5.65
C GLY A 293 -32.93 -1.24 4.85
N LYS A 294 -34.24 -1.09 5.14
CA LYS A 294 -35.15 -0.14 4.45
C LYS A 294 -35.03 -0.16 2.90
N GLU A 295 -34.76 -1.32 2.33
CA GLU A 295 -34.52 -1.55 0.89
C GLU A 295 -33.28 -0.85 0.29
N GLU A 296 -32.42 -0.21 1.08
CA GLU A 296 -31.19 0.43 0.58
C GLU A 296 -30.05 -0.58 0.53
N SER A 297 -29.54 -0.85 -0.68
CA SER A 297 -28.21 -1.45 -0.84
C SER A 297 -27.33 -0.46 -1.58
N VAL A 298 -26.18 -0.17 -0.98
CA VAL A 298 -25.27 0.86 -1.44
C VAL A 298 -23.83 0.46 -1.14
N GLY A 299 -22.91 0.86 -2.01
CA GLY A 299 -21.48 0.84 -1.71
C GLY A 299 -21.18 1.84 -0.60
N LEU A 300 -20.55 1.38 0.48
CA LEU A 300 -20.16 2.25 1.60
C LEU A 300 -18.87 3.02 1.32
N ILE A 301 -18.00 2.51 0.45
CA ILE A 301 -16.76 3.17 0.06
C ILE A 301 -16.61 3.29 -1.46
N THR A 302 -15.77 4.21 -1.89
CA THR A 302 -15.27 4.30 -3.27
C THR A 302 -14.37 3.13 -3.62
N TYR A 303 -14.04 3.00 -4.91
CA TYR A 303 -13.24 1.90 -5.43
C TYR A 303 -11.88 1.77 -4.74
N MET A 304 -11.60 0.58 -4.22
CA MET A 304 -10.47 0.32 -3.32
C MET A 304 -9.14 0.03 -4.02
N ARG A 305 -9.10 -0.03 -5.35
CA ARG A 305 -7.87 -0.20 -6.15
C ARG A 305 -7.55 1.11 -6.86
N THR A 306 -6.88 1.99 -6.15
CA THR A 306 -6.56 3.36 -6.55
C THR A 306 -5.20 3.74 -6.01
N ASP A 307 -4.43 4.46 -6.81
CA ASP A 307 -3.18 5.13 -6.41
C ASP A 307 -3.41 6.63 -6.14
N SER A 308 -4.67 7.08 -6.22
CA SER A 308 -5.05 8.48 -6.12
C SER A 308 -5.41 8.91 -4.70
N PHE A 309 -5.10 10.16 -4.39
CA PHE A 309 -5.55 10.88 -3.20
C PHE A 309 -6.61 11.94 -3.52
N ALA A 310 -7.06 12.02 -4.78
CA ALA A 310 -8.03 13.00 -5.21
C ALA A 310 -9.39 12.77 -4.54
N VAL A 311 -10.11 13.85 -4.28
CA VAL A 311 -11.46 13.83 -3.72
C VAL A 311 -12.32 14.74 -4.59
N SER A 312 -13.52 14.27 -4.96
CA SER A 312 -14.50 15.04 -5.71
C SER A 312 -14.93 16.29 -4.94
N SER A 313 -15.24 17.37 -5.68
CA SER A 313 -15.67 18.63 -5.07
C SER A 313 -16.96 18.48 -4.26
N SER A 314 -17.86 17.57 -4.67
CA SER A 314 -19.09 17.24 -3.93
C SER A 314 -18.77 16.61 -2.57
N ALA A 315 -17.86 15.63 -2.52
CA ALA A 315 -17.45 14.98 -1.27
C ALA A 315 -16.66 15.93 -0.35
N GLN A 316 -15.83 16.82 -0.91
CA GLN A 316 -15.16 17.88 -0.13
C GLN A 316 -16.17 18.83 0.51
N ALA A 317 -17.20 19.24 -0.24
CA ALA A 317 -18.25 20.11 0.26
C ALA A 317 -19.11 19.44 1.34
N GLU A 318 -19.45 18.16 1.17
CA GLU A 318 -20.16 17.37 2.18
C GLU A 318 -19.33 17.25 3.48
N ALA A 319 -18.05 16.88 3.35
CA ALA A 319 -17.14 16.80 4.50
C ALA A 319 -16.98 18.13 5.21
N ALA A 320 -16.84 19.25 4.47
CA ALA A 320 -16.73 20.58 5.06
C ALA A 320 -17.98 20.95 5.89
N ARG A 321 -19.19 20.67 5.38
CA ARG A 321 -20.44 20.89 6.11
C ARG A 321 -20.54 19.99 7.35
N PHE A 322 -20.24 18.71 7.19
CA PHE A 322 -20.25 17.75 8.30
C PHE A 322 -19.27 18.17 9.40
N ILE A 323 -18.04 18.56 9.04
CA ILE A 323 -17.01 18.97 10.01
C ILE A 323 -17.44 20.21 10.79
N LYS A 324 -17.99 21.22 10.11
CA LYS A 324 -18.50 22.44 10.77
C LYS A 324 -19.60 22.12 11.76
N LYS A 325 -20.53 21.24 11.38
CA LYS A 325 -21.67 20.84 12.23
C LYS A 325 -21.22 20.03 13.45
N GLU A 326 -20.39 19.00 13.26
CA GLU A 326 -20.06 18.04 14.32
C GLU A 326 -18.87 18.46 15.19
N PHE A 327 -17.90 19.20 14.63
CA PHE A 327 -16.68 19.60 15.35
C PHE A 327 -16.55 21.11 15.58
N GLY A 328 -17.32 21.92 14.85
CA GLY A 328 -17.29 23.38 14.92
C GLY A 328 -16.49 24.05 13.79
N GLU A 329 -16.77 25.33 13.56
CA GLU A 329 -16.26 26.11 12.42
C GLU A 329 -14.72 26.09 12.30
N ASN A 330 -14.01 26.16 13.44
CA ASN A 330 -12.55 26.18 13.51
C ASN A 330 -11.86 24.87 13.07
N TYR A 331 -12.60 23.75 13.02
CA TYR A 331 -12.10 22.47 12.56
C TYR A 331 -12.22 22.28 11.05
N SER A 332 -12.99 23.14 10.37
CA SER A 332 -13.10 23.14 8.92
C SER A 332 -12.11 24.15 8.31
N PRO A 333 -11.21 23.74 7.41
CA PRO A 333 -10.24 24.66 6.82
C PRO A 333 -10.95 25.68 5.91
N LYS A 334 -10.48 26.94 5.91
CA LYS A 334 -11.04 28.02 5.07
C LYS A 334 -11.04 27.70 3.57
N LYS A 335 -10.08 26.88 3.11
CA LYS A 335 -9.99 26.37 1.75
C LYS A 335 -9.98 24.84 1.79
N PRO A 336 -10.69 24.16 0.87
CA PRO A 336 -10.66 22.70 0.77
C PRO A 336 -9.23 22.18 0.63
N ARG A 337 -8.95 21.04 1.28
CA ARG A 337 -7.64 20.39 1.18
C ARG A 337 -7.57 19.55 -0.09
N ILE A 338 -6.58 19.85 -0.92
CA ILE A 338 -6.30 19.13 -2.15
C ILE A 338 -4.99 18.36 -1.99
N TYR A 339 -5.03 17.07 -2.25
CA TYR A 339 -3.87 16.18 -2.19
C TYR A 339 -3.49 15.77 -3.61
N ARG A 340 -2.22 15.96 -3.97
CA ARG A 340 -1.71 15.60 -5.30
C ARG A 340 -1.42 14.10 -5.37
N SER A 341 -2.01 13.42 -6.35
CA SER A 341 -1.68 12.05 -6.71
C SER A 341 -0.40 12.01 -7.55
N LYS A 342 0.36 10.90 -7.49
CA LYS A 342 1.55 10.68 -8.33
C LYS A 342 1.23 10.17 -9.75
N SER A 343 0.04 9.59 -9.95
CA SER A 343 -0.33 8.95 -11.22
C SER A 343 -0.42 9.95 -12.37
N LYS A 344 0.17 9.59 -13.52
CA LYS A 344 0.11 10.35 -14.77
C LYS A 344 -1.08 9.95 -15.66
N VAL A 345 -1.84 8.93 -15.28
CA VAL A 345 -2.94 8.39 -16.09
C VAL A 345 -4.20 9.22 -15.86
N ALA A 346 -4.33 10.35 -16.57
CA ALA A 346 -5.46 11.28 -16.42
C ALA A 346 -6.83 10.67 -16.81
N GLN A 347 -6.86 9.57 -17.58
CA GLN A 347 -8.09 8.82 -17.89
C GLN A 347 -8.59 7.96 -16.72
N GLU A 348 -7.69 7.59 -15.79
CA GLU A 348 -8.05 7.04 -14.50
C GLU A 348 -8.35 8.21 -13.56
N ALA A 349 -9.52 8.82 -13.73
CA ALA A 349 -10.13 9.73 -12.75
C ALA A 349 -10.49 8.95 -11.46
N HIS A 350 -9.49 8.32 -10.86
CA HIS A 350 -9.62 7.54 -9.65
C HIS A 350 -9.69 8.50 -8.48
N GLU A 351 -10.72 8.29 -7.68
CA GLU A 351 -10.83 8.95 -6.39
C GLU A 351 -10.03 8.18 -5.34
N ALA A 352 -9.70 8.84 -4.25
CA ALA A 352 -9.19 8.19 -3.06
C ALA A 352 -10.25 7.23 -2.48
N ILE A 353 -9.79 6.28 -1.68
CA ILE A 353 -10.64 5.39 -0.88
C ILE A 353 -11.24 6.21 0.27
N ARG A 354 -12.54 6.49 0.18
CA ARG A 354 -13.32 7.27 1.14
C ARG A 354 -14.72 6.68 1.29
N PRO A 355 -15.48 7.06 2.34
CA PRO A 355 -16.91 6.77 2.39
C PRO A 355 -17.63 7.40 1.19
N THR A 356 -18.64 6.72 0.65
CA THR A 356 -19.51 7.29 -0.40
C THR A 356 -20.34 8.47 0.10
N SER A 357 -20.60 8.53 1.41
CA SER A 357 -21.09 9.73 2.11
C SER A 357 -20.53 9.75 3.53
N CYS A 358 -20.06 10.90 3.99
CA CYS A 358 -19.56 11.06 5.35
C CYS A 358 -20.67 11.08 6.41
N LEU A 359 -21.93 11.29 5.99
CA LEU A 359 -23.10 11.22 6.87
C LEU A 359 -23.37 9.79 7.37
N ARG A 360 -22.86 8.78 6.66
CA ARG A 360 -22.87 7.38 7.12
C ARG A 360 -21.76 7.18 8.15
N THR A 361 -21.91 7.74 9.34
CA THR A 361 -20.92 7.57 10.41
C THR A 361 -20.74 6.09 10.75
N PRO A 362 -19.57 5.66 11.22
CA PRO A 362 -19.35 4.27 11.61
C PRO A 362 -20.41 3.74 12.58
N GLU A 363 -20.82 4.57 13.54
CA GLU A 363 -21.86 4.26 14.52
C GLU A 363 -23.21 4.01 13.84
N ALA A 364 -23.59 4.84 12.86
CA ALA A 364 -24.87 4.75 12.16
C ALA A 364 -24.99 3.47 11.30
N VAL A 365 -23.88 2.98 10.74
CA VAL A 365 -23.88 1.77 9.91
C VAL A 365 -23.46 0.51 10.67
N SER A 366 -22.99 0.63 11.91
CA SER A 366 -22.39 -0.45 12.72
C SER A 366 -23.23 -1.74 12.74
N LYS A 367 -24.56 -1.63 12.92
CA LYS A 367 -25.49 -2.77 12.99
C LYS A 367 -25.60 -3.60 11.71
N TYR A 368 -25.14 -3.08 10.57
CA TYR A 368 -25.12 -3.76 9.28
C TYR A 368 -23.74 -4.34 8.93
N LEU A 369 -22.74 -4.05 9.75
CA LEU A 369 -21.35 -4.45 9.52
C LEU A 369 -20.96 -5.58 10.47
N ASN A 370 -20.24 -6.57 9.95
CA ASN A 370 -19.51 -7.47 10.84
C ASN A 370 -18.31 -6.73 11.48
N ALA A 371 -17.73 -7.30 12.54
CA ALA A 371 -16.65 -6.65 13.30
C ALA A 371 -15.44 -6.23 12.45
N THR A 372 -15.11 -6.97 11.39
CA THR A 372 -13.96 -6.66 10.52
C THR A 372 -14.28 -5.59 9.48
N GLN A 373 -15.50 -5.59 8.95
CA GLN A 373 -16.03 -4.54 8.09
C GLN A 373 -16.14 -3.22 8.86
N PHE A 374 -16.66 -3.25 10.09
CA PHE A 374 -16.73 -2.08 10.97
C PHE A 374 -15.34 -1.49 11.19
N LYS A 375 -14.35 -2.30 11.62
CA LYS A 375 -12.97 -1.82 11.80
C LYS A 375 -12.39 -1.12 10.56
N LEU A 376 -12.54 -1.74 9.37
CA LEU A 376 -11.98 -1.17 8.15
C LEU A 376 -12.75 0.08 7.69
N TYR A 377 -14.08 0.06 7.78
CA TYR A 377 -14.92 1.21 7.45
C TYR A 377 -14.64 2.40 8.38
N SER A 378 -14.56 2.18 9.69
CA SER A 378 -14.19 3.22 10.67
C SER A 378 -12.84 3.84 10.35
N LEU A 379 -11.85 3.00 10.01
CA LEU A 379 -10.51 3.46 9.60
C LEU A 379 -10.60 4.36 8.36
N ILE A 380 -11.30 3.93 7.31
CA ILE A 380 -11.49 4.70 6.06
C ILE A 380 -12.22 6.02 6.34
N TRP A 381 -13.29 5.98 7.13
CA TRP A 381 -14.09 7.15 7.47
C TRP A 381 -13.28 8.18 8.27
N GLN A 382 -12.57 7.75 9.31
CA GLN A 382 -11.75 8.63 10.15
C GLN A 382 -10.61 9.26 9.33
N ARG A 383 -9.95 8.49 8.47
CA ARG A 383 -8.90 9.00 7.58
C ARG A 383 -9.44 10.03 6.60
N PHE A 384 -10.61 9.78 6.01
CA PHE A 384 -11.23 10.73 5.09
C PHE A 384 -11.61 12.03 5.79
N ILE A 385 -12.35 11.98 6.90
CA ILE A 385 -12.77 13.18 7.64
C ILE A 385 -11.55 13.98 8.12
N SER A 386 -10.58 13.32 8.76
CA SER A 386 -9.36 13.98 9.23
C SER A 386 -8.58 14.65 8.10
N SER A 387 -8.52 14.05 6.90
CA SER A 387 -7.87 14.66 5.71
C SER A 387 -8.52 15.98 5.29
N GLN A 388 -9.79 16.21 5.63
CA GLN A 388 -10.51 17.43 5.30
C GLN A 388 -10.58 18.43 6.47
N MET A 389 -9.98 18.12 7.63
CA MET A 389 -9.98 18.98 8.82
C MET A 389 -8.82 19.98 8.86
N ALA A 390 -8.92 20.96 9.75
CA ALA A 390 -7.84 21.88 10.08
C ALA A 390 -6.60 21.14 10.64
N ALA A 391 -5.43 21.75 10.46
CA ALA A 391 -4.18 21.20 11.00
C ALA A 391 -4.17 21.22 12.53
N ALA A 392 -3.46 20.28 13.14
CA ALA A 392 -3.11 20.39 14.55
C ALA A 392 -2.04 21.48 14.74
N ILE A 393 -2.15 22.23 15.82
CA ILE A 393 -1.20 23.26 16.22
C ILE A 393 -0.65 22.88 17.59
N PHE A 394 0.66 22.81 17.69
CA PHE A 394 1.39 22.54 18.90
C PHE A 394 2.16 23.79 19.31
N ASP A 395 2.12 24.13 20.59
CA ASP A 395 3.09 25.07 21.15
C ASP A 395 4.35 24.27 21.49
N THR A 396 5.42 24.52 20.74
CA THR A 396 6.71 23.87 20.96
C THR A 396 7.66 24.82 21.66
N ILE A 397 8.36 24.30 22.66
CA ILE A 397 9.39 25.00 23.42
C ILE A 397 10.69 24.22 23.30
N ALA A 398 11.76 24.94 22.97
CA ALA A 398 13.12 24.43 23.03
C ALA A 398 13.94 25.38 23.91
N ALA A 399 14.57 24.85 24.95
CA ALA A 399 15.46 25.60 25.82
C ALA A 399 16.89 25.08 25.64
N ASP A 400 17.77 25.95 25.19
CA ASP A 400 19.21 25.70 25.12
C ASP A 400 19.87 26.17 26.40
N ILE A 401 20.58 25.26 27.06
CA ILE A 401 21.14 25.43 28.40
C ILE A 401 22.66 25.26 28.28
N ARG A 402 23.41 26.26 28.70
CA ARG A 402 24.88 26.26 28.66
C ARG A 402 25.45 25.77 29.98
N ALA A 403 26.46 24.92 29.86
CA ALA A 403 27.35 24.54 30.95
C ALA A 403 28.79 24.63 30.46
N GLY A 404 29.47 25.75 30.76
CA GLY A 404 30.78 26.06 30.17
C GLY A 404 30.71 26.13 28.64
N ASP A 405 31.49 25.27 27.97
CA ASP A 405 31.54 25.19 26.49
C ASP A 405 30.46 24.27 25.88
N TYR A 406 29.61 23.65 26.70
CA TYR A 406 28.67 22.63 26.26
C TYR A 406 27.24 23.17 26.24
N VAL A 407 26.44 22.65 25.31
CA VAL A 407 25.03 23.05 25.14
C VAL A 407 24.12 21.85 25.22
N PHE A 408 23.23 21.89 26.20
CA PHE A 408 22.15 20.96 26.39
C PHE A 408 20.86 21.55 25.83
N ARG A 409 19.97 20.70 25.31
CA ARG A 409 18.66 21.09 24.82
C ARG A 409 17.56 20.30 25.50
N ALA A 410 16.67 21.01 26.17
CA ALA A 410 15.38 20.49 26.60
C ALA A 410 14.32 20.85 25.56
N THR A 411 13.44 19.91 25.21
CA THR A 411 12.31 20.15 24.31
C THR A 411 11.01 19.76 24.99
N GLY A 412 9.97 20.54 24.71
CA GLY A 412 8.60 20.26 25.11
C GLY A 412 7.64 20.65 24.01
N GLN A 413 6.48 19.99 24.01
CA GLN A 413 5.38 20.30 23.14
C GLN A 413 4.05 20.05 23.86
N LYS A 414 3.09 20.94 23.62
CA LYS A 414 1.71 20.81 24.10
C LYS A 414 0.76 21.07 22.94
N VAL A 415 -0.33 20.31 22.84
CA VAL A 415 -1.37 20.57 21.85
C VAL A 415 -2.07 21.88 22.20
N LYS A 416 -1.95 22.88 21.32
CA LYS A 416 -2.70 24.14 21.41
C LYS A 416 -4.06 24.01 20.74
N PHE A 417 -4.10 23.33 19.60
CA PHE A 417 -5.33 23.04 18.87
C PHE A 417 -5.22 21.65 18.25
N PRO A 418 -6.09 20.69 18.60
CA PRO A 418 -5.95 19.31 18.13
C PRO A 418 -6.22 19.16 16.63
N GLY A 419 -7.04 20.03 16.04
CA GLY A 419 -7.42 19.93 14.62
C GLY A 419 -7.87 18.51 14.26
N PHE A 420 -7.29 17.96 13.20
CA PHE A 420 -7.60 16.60 12.73
C PHE A 420 -7.33 15.46 13.72
N LEU A 421 -6.46 15.67 14.74
CA LEU A 421 -6.12 14.64 15.73
C LEU A 421 -7.32 14.24 16.61
N LYS A 422 -8.37 15.07 16.65
CA LYS A 422 -9.63 14.73 17.33
C LYS A 422 -10.34 13.52 16.71
N VAL A 423 -10.06 13.21 15.43
CA VAL A 423 -10.69 12.13 14.67
C VAL A 423 -9.71 11.02 14.32
N TYR A 424 -8.47 11.37 13.97
CA TYR A 424 -7.50 10.39 13.49
C TYR A 424 -6.08 10.73 13.89
N GLU A 425 -5.39 9.74 14.44
CA GLU A 425 -3.97 9.79 14.75
C GLU A 425 -3.30 8.48 14.32
N GLU A 426 -2.18 8.60 13.59
CA GLU A 426 -1.36 7.43 13.25
C GLU A 426 -0.65 6.95 14.51
N GLU A 427 0.18 7.81 15.11
CA GLU A 427 0.97 7.60 16.33
C GLU A 427 0.63 8.67 17.36
N ARG A 428 0.30 8.22 18.57
CA ARG A 428 0.09 9.09 19.71
C ARG A 428 1.43 9.63 20.19
N GLU A 429 1.64 10.93 20.01
CA GLU A 429 2.79 11.60 20.59
C GLU A 429 2.50 11.94 22.05
N GLU A 430 3.44 11.67 22.96
CA GLU A 430 3.32 12.10 24.35
C GLU A 430 3.53 13.61 24.45
N GLU A 431 2.65 14.28 25.20
CA GLU A 431 2.86 15.68 25.55
C GLU A 431 3.96 15.77 26.61
N LYS A 432 5.04 16.47 26.25
CA LYS A 432 6.11 16.78 27.19
C LYS A 432 6.05 18.26 27.50
N VAL A 433 5.63 18.61 28.71
CA VAL A 433 5.56 20.00 29.16
C VAL A 433 6.86 20.36 29.87
N LEU A 434 7.53 21.42 29.42
CA LEU A 434 8.65 22.00 30.16
C LEU A 434 8.14 23.02 31.18
N PRO A 435 8.82 23.19 32.32
CA PRO A 435 8.56 24.30 33.24
C PRO A 435 8.80 25.66 32.53
N PRO A 436 8.26 26.76 33.08
CA PRO A 436 8.39 28.09 32.50
C PRO A 436 9.82 28.64 32.63
N LEU A 437 10.67 28.36 31.63
CA LEU A 437 12.04 28.86 31.56
C LEU A 437 12.15 30.25 30.90
N LYS A 438 13.09 31.06 31.38
CA LYS A 438 13.53 32.36 30.82
C LYS A 438 15.03 32.36 30.56
N GLN A 439 15.44 33.18 29.60
CA GLN A 439 16.87 33.40 29.34
C GLN A 439 17.55 34.01 30.58
N GLY A 440 18.70 33.45 30.95
CA GLY A 440 19.46 33.84 32.13
C GLY A 440 19.15 33.03 33.39
N ASP A 441 18.09 32.21 33.39
CA ASP A 441 17.76 31.37 34.56
C ASP A 441 18.92 30.40 34.86
N SER A 442 19.30 30.33 36.14
CA SER A 442 20.26 29.35 36.65
C SER A 442 19.52 28.09 37.07
N LEU A 443 20.02 26.93 36.64
CA LEU A 443 19.45 25.62 36.91
C LEU A 443 20.41 24.81 37.79
N ILE A 444 19.85 24.16 38.81
CA ILE A 444 20.56 23.24 39.69
C ILE A 444 20.73 21.91 38.97
N LEU A 445 21.98 21.49 38.83
CA LEU A 445 22.31 20.17 38.34
C LEU A 445 21.97 19.13 39.40
N LYS A 446 21.01 18.26 39.10
CA LYS A 446 20.68 17.11 39.95
C LYS A 446 21.52 15.89 39.59
N GLU A 447 21.66 15.64 38.30
CA GLU A 447 22.38 14.47 37.80
C GLU A 447 22.85 14.67 36.37
N ILE A 448 24.07 14.21 36.06
CA ILE A 448 24.51 13.97 34.68
C ILE A 448 24.45 12.47 34.43
N VAL A 449 23.64 12.07 33.45
CA VAL A 449 23.43 10.67 33.10
C VAL A 449 24.07 10.41 31.73
N PRO A 450 25.27 9.80 31.68
CA PRO A 450 25.80 9.26 30.44
C PRO A 450 25.09 7.94 30.12
N GLU A 451 24.49 7.84 28.94
CA GLU A 451 23.81 6.64 28.48
C GLU A 451 24.57 6.04 27.31
N GLN A 452 24.94 4.76 27.45
CA GLN A 452 25.55 4.00 26.38
C GLN A 452 24.46 3.48 25.45
N HIS A 453 24.69 3.64 24.15
CA HIS A 453 23.83 3.13 23.10
C HIS A 453 24.65 2.39 22.06
N PHE A 454 23.95 1.57 21.30
CA PHE A 454 24.50 0.94 20.11
C PHE A 454 23.57 1.23 18.95
N THR A 455 24.13 1.54 17.79
CA THR A 455 23.33 1.63 16.57
C THR A 455 22.65 0.29 16.33
N GLU A 456 21.40 0.29 15.87
CA GLU A 456 20.68 -0.93 15.52
C GLU A 456 20.68 -1.18 14.00
N PRO A 457 20.63 -2.46 13.56
CA PRO A 457 20.46 -2.76 12.15
C PRO A 457 19.09 -2.29 11.65
N PRO A 458 18.91 -2.09 10.34
CA PRO A 458 17.59 -1.78 9.79
C PRO A 458 16.61 -2.93 10.10
N PRO A 459 15.37 -2.64 10.56
CA PRO A 459 14.45 -3.69 10.98
C PRO A 459 14.02 -4.58 9.82
N HIS A 460 13.63 -5.82 10.08
CA HIS A 460 12.97 -6.65 9.07
C HIS A 460 11.72 -5.95 8.50
N TYR A 461 11.40 -6.22 7.24
CA TYR A 461 10.17 -5.71 6.65
C TYR A 461 8.94 -6.31 7.32
N THR A 462 7.97 -5.47 7.64
CA THR A 462 6.57 -5.84 7.89
C THR A 462 5.77 -5.81 6.59
N VAL A 463 4.53 -6.29 6.61
CA VAL A 463 3.59 -6.11 5.48
C VAL A 463 3.48 -4.63 5.08
N ALA A 464 3.30 -3.74 6.06
CA ALA A 464 3.18 -2.31 5.82
C ALA A 464 4.46 -1.71 5.20
N SER A 465 5.62 -1.95 5.80
CA SER A 465 6.88 -1.39 5.28
C SER A 465 7.28 -1.98 3.92
N LEU A 466 7.00 -3.26 3.64
CA LEU A 466 7.25 -3.84 2.32
C LEU A 466 6.37 -3.19 1.25
N ILE A 467 5.07 -3.01 1.50
CA ILE A 467 4.15 -2.34 0.56
C ILE A 467 4.61 -0.91 0.30
N LYS A 468 4.96 -0.18 1.37
CA LYS A 468 5.51 1.18 1.26
C LYS A 468 6.75 1.21 0.37
N THR A 469 7.71 0.31 0.61
CA THR A 469 8.93 0.22 -0.20
C THR A 469 8.64 -0.14 -1.65
N LEU A 470 7.70 -1.06 -1.91
CA LEU A 470 7.28 -1.42 -3.27
C LEU A 470 6.68 -0.21 -4.01
N GLU A 471 5.78 0.54 -3.36
CA GLU A 471 5.19 1.77 -3.89
C GLU A 471 6.25 2.86 -4.16
N GLU A 472 7.16 3.10 -3.21
CA GLU A 472 8.24 4.09 -3.34
C GLU A 472 9.17 3.82 -4.53
N HIS A 473 9.43 2.54 -4.81
CA HIS A 473 10.24 2.11 -5.95
C HIS A 473 9.46 1.97 -7.25
N GLY A 474 8.14 2.25 -7.27
CA GLY A 474 7.29 2.06 -8.45
C GLY A 474 7.09 0.60 -8.85
N VAL A 475 7.39 -0.34 -7.94
CA VAL A 475 7.30 -1.78 -8.15
C VAL A 475 5.94 -2.27 -7.64
N GLY A 476 5.09 -2.70 -8.56
CA GLY A 476 3.72 -3.11 -8.25
C GLY A 476 2.71 -1.96 -8.40
N ARG A 477 1.44 -2.31 -8.30
CA ARG A 477 0.27 -1.44 -8.47
C ARG A 477 -0.80 -1.81 -7.44
N PRO A 478 -1.83 -0.96 -7.22
CA PRO A 478 -2.94 -1.27 -6.32
C PRO A 478 -3.50 -2.70 -6.42
N SER A 479 -3.60 -3.24 -7.64
CA SER A 479 -4.10 -4.59 -7.88
C SER A 479 -3.11 -5.73 -7.57
N THR A 480 -1.85 -5.43 -7.24
CA THR A 480 -0.78 -6.44 -7.17
C THR A 480 -0.14 -6.58 -5.80
N TYR A 481 -0.21 -5.57 -4.92
CA TYR A 481 0.43 -5.61 -3.59
C TYR A 481 0.02 -6.86 -2.78
N ALA A 482 -1.29 -7.09 -2.63
CA ALA A 482 -1.80 -8.25 -1.90
C ALA A 482 -1.43 -9.59 -2.58
N PRO A 483 -1.63 -9.79 -3.90
CA PRO A 483 -1.17 -11.00 -4.59
C PRO A 483 0.32 -11.29 -4.45
N ILE A 484 1.19 -10.27 -4.50
CA ILE A 484 2.65 -10.44 -4.33
C ILE A 484 2.94 -11.05 -2.96
N ILE A 485 2.40 -10.45 -1.89
CA ILE A 485 2.63 -10.90 -0.52
C ILE A 485 2.06 -12.31 -0.31
N SER A 486 0.82 -12.56 -0.77
CA SER A 486 0.18 -13.88 -0.66
C SER A 486 1.05 -14.96 -1.32
N THR A 487 1.55 -14.70 -2.52
CA THR A 487 2.36 -15.67 -3.26
C THR A 487 3.69 -15.96 -2.57
N LEU A 488 4.36 -14.96 -2.00
CA LEU A 488 5.61 -15.17 -1.25
C LEU A 488 5.43 -16.09 -0.04
N LEU A 489 4.32 -15.92 0.68
CA LEU A 489 3.97 -16.73 1.86
C LEU A 489 3.52 -18.15 1.45
N GLU A 490 2.61 -18.27 0.49
CA GLU A 490 2.09 -19.56 0.01
C GLU A 490 3.18 -20.46 -0.57
N ARG A 491 4.18 -19.88 -1.24
CA ARG A 491 5.33 -20.60 -1.80
C ARG A 491 6.41 -20.90 -0.77
N ARG A 492 6.22 -20.50 0.50
CA ARG A 492 7.20 -20.63 1.58
C ARG A 492 8.57 -20.05 1.21
N TYR A 493 8.58 -18.94 0.50
CA TYR A 493 9.81 -18.16 0.30
C TYR A 493 10.13 -17.31 1.52
N VAL A 494 9.10 -16.89 2.24
CA VAL A 494 9.20 -16.12 3.46
C VAL A 494 8.19 -16.64 4.47
N THR A 495 8.46 -16.41 5.75
CA THR A 495 7.51 -16.58 6.84
C THR A 495 7.36 -15.27 7.61
N LEU A 496 6.23 -15.14 8.32
CA LEU A 496 6.00 -14.03 9.24
C LEU A 496 6.31 -14.50 10.67
N ARG A 497 7.27 -13.84 11.32
CA ARG A 497 7.55 -14.00 12.76
C ARG A 497 7.37 -12.64 13.41
N SER A 498 6.55 -12.54 14.45
CA SER A 498 6.23 -11.26 15.11
C SER A 498 5.85 -10.13 14.13
N LYS A 499 5.05 -10.47 13.10
CA LYS A 499 4.62 -9.58 11.99
C LYS A 499 5.73 -9.08 11.05
N GLN A 500 6.94 -9.63 11.15
CA GLN A 500 8.09 -9.32 10.29
C GLN A 500 8.37 -10.48 9.33
N PHE A 501 8.77 -10.17 8.10
CA PHE A 501 9.17 -11.12 7.09
C PHE A 501 10.59 -11.63 7.34
N HIS A 502 10.71 -12.94 7.45
CA HIS A 502 11.99 -13.65 7.43
C HIS A 502 12.04 -14.51 6.17
N PRO A 503 13.11 -14.40 5.36
CA PRO A 503 13.27 -15.28 4.22
C PRO A 503 13.64 -16.68 4.70
N GLU A 504 12.93 -17.67 4.16
CA GLU A 504 13.26 -19.08 4.33
C GLU A 504 14.48 -19.44 3.47
N GLU A 505 15.15 -20.55 3.79
CA GLU A 505 16.35 -20.99 3.04
C GLU A 505 16.07 -21.13 1.54
N THR A 506 14.92 -21.72 1.18
CA THR A 506 14.47 -21.81 -0.22
C THR A 506 14.32 -20.42 -0.86
N GLY A 507 13.82 -19.42 -0.11
CA GLY A 507 13.68 -18.05 -0.58
C GLY A 507 15.03 -17.38 -0.86
N ILE A 508 16.00 -17.57 0.03
CA ILE A 508 17.37 -17.06 -0.13
C ILE A 508 18.01 -17.68 -1.38
N ILE A 509 17.95 -19.01 -1.50
CA ILE A 509 18.50 -19.75 -2.64
C ILE A 509 17.89 -19.28 -3.97
N VAL A 510 16.56 -19.17 -4.05
CA VAL A 510 15.89 -18.72 -5.26
C VAL A 510 16.26 -17.27 -5.58
N SER A 511 16.29 -16.40 -4.57
CA SER A 511 16.72 -15.01 -4.76
C SER A 511 18.13 -14.93 -5.34
N ASP A 512 19.07 -15.70 -4.80
CA ASP A 512 20.47 -15.68 -5.25
C ASP A 512 20.66 -16.21 -6.66
N LEU A 513 19.99 -17.31 -6.99
CA LEU A 513 20.01 -17.84 -8.35
C LEU A 513 19.42 -16.83 -9.34
N LEU A 514 18.32 -16.18 -8.98
CA LEU A 514 17.72 -15.19 -9.87
C LEU A 514 18.58 -13.92 -9.98
N VAL A 515 19.19 -13.43 -8.90
CA VAL A 515 20.10 -12.27 -8.95
C VAL A 515 21.32 -12.59 -9.82
N LYS A 516 21.88 -13.79 -9.68
CA LYS A 516 23.05 -14.22 -10.45
C LYS A 516 22.76 -14.41 -11.94
N TYR A 517 21.69 -15.12 -12.26
CA TYR A 517 21.41 -15.52 -13.65
C TYR A 517 20.45 -14.60 -14.39
N PHE A 518 19.65 -13.79 -13.70
CA PHE A 518 18.66 -12.88 -14.28
C PHE A 518 18.76 -11.45 -13.71
N PRO A 519 19.95 -10.82 -13.70
CA PRO A 519 20.16 -9.53 -13.03
C PRO A 519 19.22 -8.43 -13.52
N LYS A 520 18.91 -8.39 -14.82
CA LYS A 520 17.98 -7.41 -15.41
C LYS A 520 16.54 -7.56 -14.90
N ILE A 521 16.05 -8.78 -14.69
CA ILE A 521 14.70 -9.03 -14.15
C ILE A 521 14.67 -8.70 -12.65
N MET A 522 15.78 -8.95 -11.95
CA MET A 522 15.91 -8.68 -10.53
C MET A 522 16.19 -7.21 -10.22
N ASP A 523 16.50 -6.40 -11.23
CA ASP A 523 16.69 -4.96 -11.10
C ASP A 523 15.35 -4.27 -10.79
N ILE A 524 15.37 -3.48 -9.72
CA ILE A 524 14.20 -2.74 -9.22
C ILE A 524 13.79 -1.70 -10.26
N GLY A 525 14.76 -0.94 -10.80
CA GLY A 525 14.50 0.10 -11.79
C GLY A 525 13.92 -0.46 -13.10
N PHE A 526 14.41 -1.59 -13.57
CA PHE A 526 13.88 -2.27 -14.75
C PHE A 526 12.44 -2.74 -14.53
N THR A 527 12.15 -3.31 -13.35
CA THR A 527 10.80 -3.74 -13.01
C THR A 527 9.83 -2.57 -12.91
N ALA A 528 10.27 -1.45 -12.34
CA ALA A 528 9.49 -0.21 -12.25
C ALA A 528 9.19 0.36 -13.65
N ARG A 529 10.21 0.49 -14.51
CA ARG A 529 10.05 0.93 -15.91
C ARG A 529 9.10 0.04 -16.70
N LEU A 530 9.11 -1.28 -16.48
CA LEU A 530 8.17 -2.14 -17.16
C LEU A 530 6.72 -1.92 -16.71
N GLU A 531 6.49 -1.59 -15.43
CA GLU A 531 5.16 -1.18 -14.98
C GLU A 531 4.77 0.18 -15.56
N GLU A 532 5.69 1.14 -15.66
CA GLU A 532 5.45 2.43 -16.33
C GLU A 532 5.08 2.24 -17.81
N ASN A 533 5.79 1.39 -18.55
CA ASN A 533 5.46 1.07 -19.94
C ASN A 533 4.03 0.49 -20.07
N LEU A 534 3.57 -0.30 -19.09
CA LEU A 534 2.19 -0.79 -19.08
C LEU A 534 1.16 0.33 -18.88
N ASP A 535 1.51 1.35 -18.09
CA ASP A 535 0.68 2.53 -17.89
C ASP A 535 0.69 3.44 -19.13
N GLU A 536 1.82 3.53 -19.85
CA GLU A 536 1.92 4.25 -21.12
C GLU A 536 1.15 3.53 -22.26
N ILE A 537 1.10 2.18 -22.26
CA ILE A 537 0.20 1.41 -23.14
C ILE A 537 -1.26 1.74 -22.82
N ALA A 538 -1.62 1.80 -21.54
CA ALA A 538 -2.98 2.14 -21.09
C ALA A 538 -3.40 3.55 -21.56
N LEU A 539 -2.45 4.47 -21.67
CA LEU A 539 -2.63 5.82 -22.21
C LEU A 539 -2.57 5.92 -23.74
N GLY A 540 -2.36 4.80 -24.45
CA GLY A 540 -2.22 4.79 -25.91
C GLY A 540 -0.92 5.43 -26.43
N LYS A 541 0.09 5.60 -25.57
CA LYS A 541 1.37 6.23 -25.92
C LYS A 541 2.45 5.22 -26.32
N MET A 542 2.22 3.93 -26.09
CA MET A 542 3.13 2.85 -26.48
C MET A 542 2.37 1.66 -27.05
N GLU A 543 2.98 0.99 -28.01
CA GLU A 543 2.46 -0.25 -28.59
C GLU A 543 2.84 -1.47 -27.74
N TRP A 544 1.83 -2.23 -27.34
CA TRP A 544 1.99 -3.32 -26.39
C TRP A 544 2.88 -4.46 -26.91
N VAL A 545 2.84 -4.75 -28.21
CA VAL A 545 3.67 -5.77 -28.85
C VAL A 545 5.15 -5.39 -28.77
N GLU A 546 5.47 -4.11 -28.94
CA GLU A 546 6.85 -3.63 -28.89
C GLU A 546 7.45 -3.78 -27.49
N VAL A 547 6.69 -3.41 -26.46
CA VAL A 547 7.08 -3.62 -25.06
C VAL A 547 7.37 -5.11 -24.78
N LEU A 548 6.55 -6.02 -25.32
CA LEU A 548 6.79 -7.46 -25.21
C LEU A 548 8.04 -7.93 -25.98
N LYS A 549 8.29 -7.42 -27.20
CA LYS A 549 9.50 -7.75 -27.99
C LYS A 549 10.77 -7.33 -27.24
N ASN A 550 10.79 -6.09 -26.76
CA ASN A 550 11.92 -5.48 -26.04
C ASN A 550 12.23 -6.20 -24.72
N PHE A 551 11.21 -6.75 -24.07
CA PHE A 551 11.37 -7.60 -22.90
C PHE A 551 11.85 -9.02 -23.25
N TYR A 552 11.19 -9.68 -24.21
CA TYR A 552 11.29 -11.13 -24.39
C TYR A 552 12.61 -11.59 -25.00
N GLN A 553 13.19 -10.85 -25.96
CA GLN A 553 14.40 -11.29 -26.64
C GLN A 553 15.59 -11.43 -25.68
N PRO A 554 15.95 -10.40 -24.87
CA PRO A 554 17.03 -10.53 -23.89
C PRO A 554 16.71 -11.57 -22.80
N PHE A 555 15.43 -11.68 -22.43
CA PHE A 555 14.98 -12.67 -21.45
C PHE A 555 15.23 -14.10 -21.93
N LYS A 556 14.91 -14.40 -23.20
CA LYS A 556 15.08 -15.73 -23.80
C LYS A 556 16.55 -16.14 -23.87
N GLU A 557 17.44 -15.22 -24.24
CA GLU A 557 18.89 -15.47 -24.26
C GLU A 557 19.41 -15.80 -22.86
N THR A 558 19.04 -14.98 -21.88
CA THR A 558 19.40 -15.16 -20.48
C THR A 558 18.88 -16.50 -19.94
N LEU A 559 17.65 -16.88 -20.30
CA LEU A 559 17.04 -18.16 -19.93
C LEU A 559 17.85 -19.35 -20.48
N ASN A 560 18.28 -19.30 -21.74
CA ASN A 560 19.09 -20.36 -22.35
C ASN A 560 20.43 -20.54 -21.63
N VAL A 561 21.09 -19.44 -21.28
CA VAL A 561 22.33 -19.44 -20.49
C VAL A 561 22.08 -20.07 -19.12
N ALA A 562 20.99 -19.69 -18.44
CA ALA A 562 20.65 -20.23 -17.13
C ALA A 562 20.36 -21.74 -17.16
N TYR A 563 19.67 -22.26 -18.18
CA TYR A 563 19.45 -23.71 -18.31
C TYR A 563 20.75 -24.50 -18.37
N LYS A 564 21.73 -24.00 -19.14
CA LYS A 564 23.04 -24.61 -19.32
C LYS A 564 23.89 -24.51 -18.05
N ASN A 565 23.96 -23.31 -17.45
CA ASN A 565 24.99 -22.99 -16.46
C ASN A 565 24.50 -23.04 -15.00
N MET A 566 23.20 -22.95 -14.76
CA MET A 566 22.65 -23.03 -13.40
C MET A 566 22.86 -24.44 -12.85
N LYS A 567 23.68 -24.54 -11.81
CA LYS A 567 23.91 -25.82 -11.11
C LYS A 567 22.62 -26.25 -10.39
N LYS A 568 22.35 -27.55 -10.43
CA LYS A 568 21.26 -28.15 -9.64
C LYS A 568 21.69 -28.19 -8.18
N ILE A 569 20.88 -27.60 -7.32
CA ILE A 569 21.04 -27.65 -5.87
C ILE A 569 20.47 -28.99 -5.41
N LYS A 570 21.30 -29.79 -4.75
CA LYS A 570 20.87 -31.05 -4.14
C LYS A 570 20.22 -30.72 -2.79
N PRO A 571 19.10 -31.37 -2.44
CA PRO A 571 18.57 -31.31 -1.07
C PRO A 571 19.67 -31.72 -0.10
N GLN A 572 19.85 -30.99 1.00
CA GLN A 572 20.76 -31.38 2.06
C GLN A 572 20.01 -32.28 3.03
N MET A 573 20.59 -33.45 3.35
CA MET A 573 20.02 -34.30 4.38
C MET A 573 20.15 -33.59 5.73
N THR A 574 19.04 -33.49 6.44
CA THR A 574 19.00 -32.98 7.81
C THR A 574 19.28 -34.13 8.80
N LYS A 575 19.59 -33.77 10.05
CA LYS A 575 19.71 -34.75 11.15
C LYS A 575 18.34 -35.23 11.66
N GLU A 576 17.24 -34.64 11.18
CA GLU A 576 15.89 -35.00 11.59
C GLU A 576 15.42 -36.24 10.83
N ILE A 577 14.69 -37.12 11.51
CA ILE A 577 14.18 -38.38 10.95
C ILE A 577 12.67 -38.26 10.80
N CYS A 578 12.15 -38.62 9.62
CA CYS A 578 10.71 -38.60 9.37
C CYS A 578 10.00 -39.53 10.36
N PRO A 579 9.02 -39.04 11.15
CA PRO A 579 8.37 -39.87 12.15
C PRO A 579 7.53 -41.00 11.54
N GLN A 580 7.10 -40.87 10.28
CA GLN A 580 6.30 -41.86 9.57
C GLN A 580 7.12 -42.95 8.88
N CYS A 581 8.19 -42.59 8.17
CA CYS A 581 8.96 -43.54 7.37
C CYS A 581 10.39 -43.81 7.87
N LYS A 582 10.79 -43.18 8.97
CA LYS A 582 12.11 -43.31 9.61
C LYS A 582 13.32 -43.00 8.71
N SER A 583 13.09 -42.43 7.53
CA SER A 583 14.15 -41.93 6.65
C SER A 583 14.60 -40.52 7.09
N PRO A 584 15.88 -40.14 6.88
CA PRO A 584 16.34 -38.78 7.14
C PRO A 584 15.51 -37.77 6.33
N MET A 585 15.11 -36.67 6.96
CA MET A 585 14.39 -35.57 6.31
C MET A 585 15.35 -34.77 5.43
N VAL A 586 14.85 -34.26 4.30
CA VAL A 586 15.59 -33.53 3.25
C VAL A 586 14.92 -32.23 2.89
#